data_AF-E3E4M7-F1
#
_entry.id   AF-E3E4M7-F1
#
_cell.length_a   1.000
_cell.length_b   1.000
_cell.length_c   1.000
_cell.angle_alpha   90.00
_cell.angle_beta   90.00
_cell.angle_gamma   90.00
#
_symmetry.space_group_name_H-M   'P 1'
#
loop_
_entity.id
_entity.type
_entity.pdbx_description
1 polymer ?
#
loop_
_entity_poly.entity_id
_entity_poly.type
_entity_poly.pdbx_seq_one_letter_code
_entity_poly.pdbx_strand_id
1 'polypeptide(L)'
;MPYPMVHFAIALELCSRTPSSSFLIGSIAPDAVHVRGDVTRSEKGITHFVCEDRFPSSEVLKERCQYYLNLNVETNWTDYILGYFAHIYADIRWTETVYSNFEREYQGEKDEIRKIYNMEANQVEFNLIKREEWAEDVLNKLYVGNAYSIEPLLTQIEVNQYRDIKLQWLRNKNNEPQITPIYLKVDVVKSFVTKTSHELNDLYKEWGIESL
;
A
#
# COMPACT_ATOMS: atom_id res chain seq x y z
N MET A 1 -1.74 7.96 -4.20
CA MET A 1 -1.91 6.65 -3.55
C MET A 1 -1.22 6.70 -2.21
N PRO A 2 -1.71 5.97 -1.19
CA PRO A 2 -1.04 5.87 0.09
C PRO A 2 0.40 5.40 -0.09
N TYR A 3 1.24 5.78 0.86
CA TYR A 3 2.66 5.42 0.86
C TYR A 3 2.87 4.22 1.81
N PRO A 4 4.03 3.54 1.75
CA PRO A 4 4.23 2.24 2.40
C PRO A 4 3.81 2.14 3.87
N MET A 5 4.07 3.16 4.70
CA MET A 5 3.72 3.11 6.12
C MET A 5 2.20 3.11 6.36
N VAL A 6 1.41 3.77 5.50
CA VAL A 6 -0.05 3.67 5.57
C VAL A 6 -0.53 2.26 5.24
N HIS A 7 0.06 1.61 4.23
CA HIS A 7 -0.25 0.21 3.92
C HIS A 7 0.14 -0.73 5.06
N PHE A 8 1.25 -0.47 5.74
CA PHE A 8 1.68 -1.25 6.90
C PHE A 8 0.76 -1.06 8.10
N ALA A 9 0.24 0.15 8.31
CA ALA A 9 -0.78 0.39 9.34
C ALA A 9 -2.05 -0.43 9.07
N ILE A 10 -2.49 -0.52 7.80
CA ILE A 10 -3.61 -1.39 7.40
C ILE A 10 -3.26 -2.87 7.64
N ALA A 11 -2.06 -3.32 7.24
CA ALA A 11 -1.62 -4.70 7.47
C ALA A 11 -1.66 -5.09 8.97
N LEU A 12 -1.28 -4.16 9.85
CA LEU A 12 -1.32 -4.37 11.31
C LEU A 12 -2.73 -4.48 11.88
N GLU A 13 -3.70 -3.74 11.33
CA GLU A 13 -5.09 -3.85 11.78
C GLU A 13 -5.83 -5.06 11.18
N LEU A 14 -5.42 -5.51 10.00
CA LEU A 14 -5.97 -6.71 9.37
C LEU A 14 -5.56 -7.99 10.08
N CYS A 15 -4.29 -8.06 10.50
CA CYS A 15 -3.76 -9.25 11.16
C CYS A 15 -4.06 -9.21 12.66
N SER A 16 -4.67 -10.28 13.18
CA SER A 16 -4.87 -10.50 14.62
C SER A 16 -3.56 -10.59 15.41
N ARG A 17 -2.46 -10.85 14.71
CA ARG A 17 -1.07 -10.83 15.19
C ARG A 17 -0.25 -9.85 14.34
N THR A 18 1.02 -9.65 14.67
CA THR A 18 1.89 -8.85 13.81
C THR A 18 2.01 -9.48 12.41
N PRO A 19 1.85 -8.71 11.32
CA PRO A 19 1.89 -9.23 9.97
C PRO A 19 3.22 -9.95 9.67
N SER A 20 3.16 -10.95 8.80
CA SER A 20 4.36 -11.65 8.34
C SER A 20 5.19 -10.77 7.42
N SER A 21 6.47 -11.09 7.24
CA SER A 21 7.31 -10.39 6.27
C SER A 21 6.76 -10.52 4.86
N SER A 22 6.18 -11.67 4.50
CA SER A 22 5.58 -11.87 3.18
C SER A 22 4.38 -10.96 2.94
N PHE A 23 3.50 -10.80 3.92
CA PHE A 23 2.37 -9.87 3.82
C PHE A 23 2.86 -8.44 3.58
N LEU A 24 3.84 -7.99 4.37
CA LEU A 24 4.40 -6.65 4.25
C LEU A 24 5.05 -6.40 2.88
N ILE A 25 5.77 -7.37 2.33
CA ILE A 25 6.33 -7.26 0.98
C ILE A 25 5.20 -7.23 -0.07
N GLY A 26 4.17 -8.06 0.09
CA GLY A 26 2.97 -8.02 -0.73
C GLY A 26 2.34 -6.63 -0.74
N SER A 27 2.25 -5.98 0.42
CA SER A 27 1.66 -4.63 0.58
C SER A 27 2.44 -3.48 -0.06
N ILE A 28 3.61 -3.73 -0.63
CA ILE A 28 4.35 -2.75 -1.46
C ILE A 28 4.57 -3.23 -2.89
N ALA A 29 4.27 -4.50 -3.19
CA ALA A 29 4.61 -5.12 -4.46
C ALA A 29 3.93 -4.49 -5.67
N PRO A 30 2.63 -4.09 -5.67
CA PRO A 30 2.00 -3.52 -6.86
C PRO A 30 2.72 -2.27 -7.40
N ASP A 31 3.31 -1.47 -6.51
CA ASP A 31 4.07 -0.27 -6.87
C ASP A 31 5.51 -0.55 -7.33
N ALA A 32 6.00 -1.79 -7.21
CA ALA A 32 7.35 -2.16 -7.60
C ALA A 32 7.64 -1.95 -9.09
N VAL A 33 6.61 -1.81 -9.92
CA VAL A 33 6.74 -1.40 -11.32
C VAL A 33 7.61 -0.16 -11.49
N HIS A 34 7.59 0.77 -10.52
CA HIS A 34 8.36 2.01 -10.54
C HIS A 34 9.88 1.84 -10.62
N VAL A 35 10.42 0.64 -10.34
CA VAL A 35 11.86 0.37 -10.53
C VAL A 35 12.27 0.33 -12.00
N ARG A 36 11.32 0.21 -12.93
CA ARG A 36 11.55 0.27 -14.38
C ARG A 36 11.96 1.66 -14.87
N GLY A 37 11.85 2.70 -14.03
CA GLY A 37 12.17 4.08 -14.37
C GLY A 37 10.92 4.87 -14.77
N ASP A 38 10.89 5.39 -16.00
CA ASP A 38 9.81 6.25 -16.52
C ASP A 38 8.52 5.46 -16.81
N VAL A 39 7.88 4.99 -15.73
CA VAL A 39 6.63 4.21 -15.77
C VAL A 39 5.44 5.11 -16.03
N THR A 40 4.67 4.77 -17.06
CA THR A 40 3.41 5.44 -17.38
C THR A 40 2.30 5.10 -16.40
N ARG A 41 1.26 5.93 -16.33
CA ARG A 41 0.05 5.62 -15.55
C ARG A 41 -0.61 4.30 -15.98
N SER A 42 -0.54 3.98 -17.27
CA SER A 42 -1.07 2.72 -17.82
C SER A 42 -0.31 1.51 -17.29
N GLU A 43 1.02 1.55 -17.32
CA GLU A 43 1.86 0.47 -16.76
C GLU A 43 1.66 0.29 -15.25
N LYS A 44 1.50 1.40 -14.52
CA LYS A 44 1.10 1.35 -13.11
C LYS A 44 -0.29 0.69 -12.94
N GLY A 45 -1.23 1.08 -13.78
CA GLY A 45 -2.59 0.56 -13.76
C GLY A 45 -2.64 -0.97 -13.94
N ILE A 46 -1.78 -1.52 -14.80
CA ILE A 46 -1.72 -2.97 -15.05
C ILE A 46 -1.42 -3.77 -13.78
N THR A 47 -0.49 -3.32 -12.93
CA THR A 47 -0.18 -4.00 -11.65
C THR A 47 -1.26 -3.81 -10.59
N HIS A 48 -2.23 -2.93 -10.84
CA HIS A 48 -3.40 -2.70 -9.98
C HIS A 48 -4.69 -3.25 -10.58
N PHE A 49 -4.59 -4.02 -11.67
CA PHE A 49 -5.71 -4.53 -12.47
C PHE A 49 -6.69 -3.45 -12.96
N VAL A 50 -6.18 -2.23 -13.19
CA VAL A 50 -6.94 -1.14 -13.80
C VAL A 50 -7.25 -1.50 -15.25
N CYS A 51 -8.51 -1.36 -15.64
CA CYS A 51 -8.99 -1.59 -17.00
C CYS A 51 -9.77 -0.37 -17.48
N GLU A 52 -9.47 0.13 -18.68
CA GLU A 52 -10.12 1.33 -19.25
C GLU A 52 -10.10 2.52 -18.28
N ASP A 53 -8.94 2.80 -17.67
CA ASP A 53 -8.71 3.86 -16.69
C ASP A 53 -9.58 3.79 -15.41
N ARG A 54 -10.18 2.63 -15.13
CA ARG A 54 -11.00 2.38 -13.93
C ARG A 54 -10.37 1.31 -13.05
N PHE A 55 -10.41 1.56 -11.74
CA PHE A 55 -10.05 0.55 -10.75
C PHE A 55 -10.94 -0.69 -10.85
N PRO A 56 -10.43 -1.88 -10.50
CA PRO A 56 -11.22 -3.10 -10.51
C PRO A 56 -12.36 -3.02 -9.49
N SER A 57 -13.48 -3.66 -9.81
CA SER A 57 -14.56 -3.87 -8.83
C SER A 57 -14.14 -4.87 -7.76
N SER A 58 -14.89 -4.93 -6.65
CA SER A 58 -14.67 -5.93 -5.61
C SER A 58 -14.74 -7.37 -6.14
N GLU A 59 -15.64 -7.67 -7.07
CA GLU A 59 -15.75 -9.00 -7.68
C GLU A 59 -14.51 -9.34 -8.51
N VAL A 60 -14.00 -8.39 -9.31
CA VAL A 60 -12.77 -8.61 -10.07
C VAL A 60 -11.58 -8.81 -9.13
N LEU A 61 -11.48 -8.04 -8.04
CA LEU A 61 -10.44 -8.23 -7.03
C LEU A 61 -10.53 -9.62 -6.39
N LYS A 62 -11.73 -10.07 -6.04
CA LYS A 62 -11.98 -11.40 -5.49
C LYS A 62 -11.51 -12.50 -6.44
N GLU A 63 -11.96 -12.47 -7.70
CA GLU A 63 -11.60 -13.46 -8.70
C GLU A 63 -10.08 -13.54 -8.90
N ARG A 64 -9.42 -12.39 -8.98
CA ARG A 64 -7.95 -12.30 -9.14
C ARG A 64 -7.22 -12.78 -7.89
N CYS A 65 -7.70 -12.40 -6.70
CA CYS A 65 -7.12 -12.84 -5.44
C CYS A 65 -7.19 -14.37 -5.32
N GLN A 66 -8.37 -14.95 -5.54
CA GLN A 66 -8.58 -16.40 -5.51
C GLN A 66 -7.74 -17.11 -6.57
N TYR A 67 -7.61 -16.55 -7.78
CA TYR A 67 -6.74 -17.10 -8.80
C TYR A 67 -5.29 -17.22 -8.31
N TYR A 68 -4.69 -16.14 -7.80
CA TYR A 68 -3.30 -16.16 -7.33
C TYR A 68 -3.12 -17.02 -6.07
N LEU A 69 -4.08 -17.01 -5.14
CA LEU A 69 -4.05 -17.88 -3.96
C LEU A 69 -4.00 -19.37 -4.35
N ASN A 70 -4.67 -19.77 -5.42
CA ASN A 70 -4.69 -21.17 -5.88
C ASN A 70 -3.42 -21.61 -6.64
N LEU A 71 -2.49 -20.69 -6.94
CA LEU A 71 -1.24 -21.05 -7.65
C LEU A 71 -0.22 -21.74 -6.74
N ASN A 72 -0.27 -21.51 -5.43
CA ASN A 72 0.64 -22.11 -4.45
C ASN A 72 -0.03 -22.14 -3.06
N VAL A 73 0.12 -23.25 -2.34
CA VAL A 73 -0.50 -23.48 -1.02
C VAL A 73 0.40 -23.11 0.15
N GLU A 74 1.63 -22.64 -0.10
CA GLU A 74 2.55 -22.20 0.95
C GLU A 74 2.03 -20.96 1.69
N THR A 75 2.10 -20.98 3.02
CA THR A 75 1.63 -19.87 3.87
C THR A 75 2.27 -18.54 3.51
N ASN A 76 3.58 -18.52 3.23
CA ASN A 76 4.27 -17.29 2.84
C ASN A 76 3.78 -16.73 1.50
N TRP A 77 3.34 -17.59 0.57
CA TRP A 77 2.72 -17.15 -0.68
C TRP A 77 1.32 -16.60 -0.41
N THR A 78 0.51 -17.30 0.38
CA THR A 78 -0.82 -16.82 0.79
C THR A 78 -0.74 -15.43 1.40
N ASP A 79 0.12 -15.23 2.39
CA ASP A 79 0.33 -13.93 3.03
C ASP A 79 0.76 -12.85 2.03
N TYR A 80 1.68 -13.19 1.12
CA TYR A 80 2.15 -12.27 0.09
C TYR A 80 1.01 -11.82 -0.84
N ILE A 81 0.18 -12.75 -1.29
CA ILE A 81 -0.98 -12.44 -2.14
C ILE A 81 -1.98 -11.58 -1.38
N LEU A 82 -2.29 -11.91 -0.13
CA LEU A 82 -3.23 -11.09 0.66
C LEU A 82 -2.67 -9.68 0.86
N GLY A 83 -1.38 -9.53 1.16
CA GLY A 83 -0.72 -8.23 1.21
C GLY A 83 -0.83 -7.44 -0.10
N TYR A 84 -0.66 -8.10 -1.26
CA TYR A 84 -0.78 -7.50 -2.59
C TYR A 84 -2.19 -6.95 -2.85
N PHE A 85 -3.22 -7.73 -2.53
CA PHE A 85 -4.60 -7.30 -2.73
C PHE A 85 -5.04 -6.26 -1.68
N ALA A 86 -4.50 -6.31 -0.46
CA ALA A 86 -4.71 -5.28 0.54
C ALA A 86 -4.17 -3.92 0.08
N HIS A 87 -3.00 -3.91 -0.57
CA HIS A 87 -2.45 -2.70 -1.19
C HIS A 87 -3.41 -2.11 -2.22
N ILE A 88 -3.85 -2.91 -3.20
CA ILE A 88 -4.73 -2.43 -4.27
C ILE A 88 -6.04 -1.89 -3.70
N TYR A 89 -6.63 -2.60 -2.74
CA TYR A 89 -7.86 -2.12 -2.10
C TYR A 89 -7.66 -0.80 -1.36
N ALA A 90 -6.57 -0.67 -0.58
CA ALA A 90 -6.22 0.59 0.08
C ALA A 90 -6.04 1.73 -0.92
N ASP A 91 -5.41 1.46 -2.06
CA ASP A 91 -5.21 2.40 -3.15
C ASP A 91 -6.54 2.93 -3.72
N ILE A 92 -7.49 2.03 -3.95
CA ILE A 92 -8.86 2.38 -4.39
C ILE A 92 -9.52 3.29 -3.37
N ARG A 93 -9.60 2.85 -2.11
CA ARG A 93 -10.29 3.58 -1.05
C ARG A 93 -9.65 4.92 -0.77
N TRP A 94 -8.32 5.01 -0.82
CA TRP A 94 -7.62 6.27 -0.65
C TRP A 94 -7.98 7.26 -1.76
N THR A 95 -8.07 6.79 -3.02
CA THR A 95 -8.46 7.64 -4.14
C THR A 95 -9.88 8.17 -3.96
N GLU A 96 -10.82 7.29 -3.61
CA GLU A 96 -12.25 7.61 -3.45
C GLU A 96 -12.54 8.49 -2.22
N THR A 97 -11.67 8.47 -1.22
CA THR A 97 -11.91 9.17 0.05
C THR A 97 -10.86 10.25 0.30
N VAL A 98 -9.67 9.88 0.74
CA VAL A 98 -8.64 10.81 1.23
C VAL A 98 -8.18 11.75 0.13
N TYR A 99 -7.82 11.23 -1.05
CA TYR A 99 -7.35 12.04 -2.17
C TYR A 99 -8.48 12.92 -2.73
N SER A 100 -9.68 12.37 -2.96
CA SER A 100 -10.83 13.15 -3.43
C SER A 100 -11.23 14.27 -2.46
N ASN A 101 -11.12 14.04 -1.15
CA ASN A 101 -11.36 15.07 -0.14
C ASN A 101 -10.27 16.14 -0.16
N PHE A 102 -9.00 15.73 -0.23
CA PHE A 102 -7.87 16.65 -0.39
C PHE A 102 -8.06 17.55 -1.62
N GLU A 103 -8.39 16.99 -2.78
CA GLU A 103 -8.60 17.78 -4.00
C GLU A 103 -9.74 18.79 -3.86
N ARG A 104 -10.82 18.42 -3.16
CA ARG A 104 -11.97 19.31 -2.92
C ARG A 104 -11.64 20.43 -1.92
N GLU A 105 -10.83 20.14 -0.92
CA GLU A 105 -10.50 21.09 0.15
C GLU A 105 -9.30 21.99 -0.19
N TYR A 106 -8.44 21.57 -1.12
CA TYR A 106 -7.24 22.32 -1.51
C TYR A 106 -7.57 23.72 -2.05
N GLN A 107 -7.02 24.75 -1.39
CA GLN A 107 -7.23 26.17 -1.74
C GLN A 107 -6.00 26.83 -2.39
N GLY A 108 -4.94 26.07 -2.70
CA GLY A 108 -3.73 26.60 -3.30
C GLY A 108 -3.77 26.66 -4.83
N GLU A 109 -2.63 27.00 -5.43
CA GLU A 109 -2.49 27.05 -6.89
C GLU A 109 -2.62 25.65 -7.51
N LYS A 110 -3.36 25.56 -8.63
CA LYS A 110 -3.72 24.28 -9.26
C LYS A 110 -2.53 23.48 -9.76
N ASP A 111 -1.48 24.15 -10.21
CA ASP A 111 -0.23 23.52 -10.66
C ASP A 111 0.60 22.94 -9.50
N GLU A 112 0.42 23.47 -8.29
CA GLU A 112 1.13 23.01 -7.08
C GLU A 112 0.43 21.85 -6.35
N ILE A 113 -0.81 21.51 -6.70
CA ILE A 113 -1.63 20.53 -5.96
C ILE A 113 -0.93 19.18 -5.76
N ARG A 114 -0.28 18.67 -6.81
CA ARG A 114 0.44 17.38 -6.77
C ARG A 114 1.65 17.43 -5.86
N LYS A 115 2.38 18.56 -5.89
CA LYS A 115 3.56 18.77 -5.05
C LYS A 115 3.17 18.86 -3.58
N ILE A 116 2.10 19.61 -3.26
CA ILE A 116 1.59 19.71 -1.88
C ILE A 116 1.10 18.35 -1.38
N TYR A 117 0.32 17.62 -2.18
CA TYR A 117 -0.11 16.26 -1.84
C TYR A 117 1.09 15.36 -1.53
N ASN A 118 2.09 15.30 -2.42
CA ASN A 118 3.26 14.46 -2.24
C ASN A 118 4.06 14.85 -0.99
N MET A 119 4.20 16.16 -0.73
CA MET A 119 4.90 16.65 0.45
C MET A 119 4.20 16.24 1.74
N GLU A 120 2.87 16.38 1.81
CA GLU A 120 2.11 15.95 2.99
C GLU A 120 2.05 14.42 3.13
N ALA A 121 1.90 13.67 2.03
CA ALA A 121 1.92 12.22 2.05
C ALA A 121 3.27 11.69 2.54
N ASN A 122 4.38 12.28 2.06
CA ASN A 122 5.72 11.97 2.57
C ASN A 122 5.84 12.29 4.07
N GLN A 123 5.30 13.42 4.53
CA GLN A 123 5.34 13.76 5.95
C GLN A 123 4.55 12.77 6.82
N VAL A 124 3.42 12.24 6.31
CA VAL A 124 2.65 11.19 7.00
C VAL A 124 3.50 9.95 7.26
N GLU A 125 4.30 9.51 6.29
CA GLU A 125 5.20 8.35 6.45
C GLU A 125 6.14 8.53 7.65
N PHE A 126 6.79 9.69 7.74
CA PHE A 126 7.70 9.99 8.86
C PHE A 126 6.97 10.21 10.18
N ASN A 127 5.74 10.74 10.15
CA ASN A 127 4.91 10.85 11.34
C ASN A 127 4.57 9.46 11.91
N LEU A 128 4.22 8.50 11.05
CA LEU A 128 3.96 7.13 11.45
C LEU A 128 5.23 6.48 12.03
N ILE A 129 6.37 6.62 11.36
CA ILE A 129 7.66 6.09 11.85
C ILE A 129 8.01 6.61 13.26
N LYS A 130 7.76 7.90 13.53
CA LYS A 130 8.13 8.52 14.80
C LYS A 130 7.17 8.21 15.96
N ARG A 131 5.88 8.02 15.66
CA ARG A 131 4.82 7.97 16.68
C ARG A 131 4.39 6.57 17.02
N GLU A 132 4.53 5.65 16.07
CA GLU A 132 3.97 4.31 16.20
C GLU A 132 5.06 3.31 16.63
N GLU A 133 4.81 2.61 17.74
CA GLU A 133 5.79 1.68 18.34
C GLU A 133 6.13 0.51 17.41
N TRP A 134 5.21 0.13 16.52
CA TRP A 134 5.36 -0.97 15.58
C TRP A 134 6.27 -0.65 14.37
N ALA A 135 6.60 0.63 14.14
CA ALA A 135 7.22 1.06 12.89
C ALA A 135 8.56 0.37 12.63
N GLU A 136 9.46 0.37 13.60
CA GLU A 136 10.80 -0.22 13.42
C GLU A 136 10.73 -1.75 13.24
N ASP A 137 9.82 -2.42 13.95
CA ASP A 137 9.62 -3.87 13.81
C ASP A 137 9.13 -4.23 12.41
N VAL A 138 8.19 -3.45 11.85
CA VAL A 138 7.71 -3.66 10.48
C VAL A 138 8.81 -3.40 9.45
N LEU A 139 9.61 -2.34 9.61
CA LEU A 139 10.73 -2.07 8.71
C LEU A 139 11.80 -3.17 8.76
N ASN A 140 12.06 -3.74 9.94
CA ASN A 140 12.98 -4.88 10.09
C ASN A 140 12.43 -6.17 9.47
N LYS A 141 11.12 -6.45 9.64
CA LYS A 141 10.46 -7.57 8.96
C LYS A 141 10.48 -7.41 7.44
N LEU A 142 10.25 -6.19 6.96
CA LEU A 142 10.34 -5.88 5.55
C LEU A 142 11.76 -6.15 5.03
N TYR A 143 12.81 -5.73 5.74
CA TYR A 143 14.20 -5.94 5.33
C TYR A 143 14.57 -7.41 5.10
N VAL A 144 14.06 -8.33 5.92
CA VAL A 144 14.34 -9.78 5.80
C VAL A 144 13.36 -10.54 4.91
N GLY A 145 12.26 -9.89 4.50
CA GLY A 145 11.20 -10.53 3.71
C GLY A 145 11.63 -10.80 2.27
N ASN A 146 11.26 -11.97 1.75
CA ASN A 146 11.48 -12.32 0.34
C ASN A 146 10.22 -11.98 -0.48
N ALA A 147 10.41 -11.40 -1.67
CA ALA A 147 9.34 -11.20 -2.63
C ALA A 147 9.03 -12.47 -3.42
N TYR A 148 7.91 -12.43 -4.16
CA TYR A 148 7.55 -13.42 -5.17
C TYR A 148 7.20 -12.72 -6.49
N SER A 149 7.33 -13.42 -7.62
CA SER A 149 6.80 -12.92 -8.88
C SER A 149 5.27 -12.98 -8.92
N ILE A 150 4.64 -11.96 -9.49
CA ILE A 150 3.24 -11.95 -9.92
C ILE A 150 3.27 -11.91 -11.45
N GLU A 151 3.51 -13.05 -12.08
CA GLU A 151 3.66 -13.10 -13.53
C GLU A 151 2.31 -12.84 -14.24
N PRO A 152 2.30 -12.17 -15.40
CA PRO A 152 3.44 -11.51 -16.07
C PRO A 152 3.66 -10.05 -15.62
N LEU A 153 3.04 -9.62 -14.51
CA LEU A 153 2.96 -8.22 -14.11
C LEU A 153 4.27 -7.71 -13.50
N LEU A 154 4.85 -8.51 -12.59
CA LEU A 154 6.00 -8.14 -11.77
C LEU A 154 6.87 -9.35 -11.46
N THR A 155 8.17 -9.16 -11.54
CA THR A 155 9.17 -10.15 -11.15
C THR A 155 9.56 -9.99 -9.68
N GLN A 156 10.01 -11.07 -9.05
CA GLN A 156 10.60 -11.04 -7.72
C GLN A 156 11.74 -10.02 -7.59
N ILE A 157 12.56 -9.86 -8.63
CA ILE A 157 13.70 -8.93 -8.63
C ILE A 157 13.22 -7.49 -8.48
N GLU A 158 12.20 -7.09 -9.23
CA GLU A 158 11.64 -5.73 -9.18
C GLU A 158 11.08 -5.40 -7.80
N VAL A 159 10.36 -6.34 -7.19
CA VAL A 159 9.78 -6.15 -5.86
C VAL A 159 10.86 -6.05 -4.79
N ASN A 160 11.91 -6.88 -4.85
CA ASN A 160 13.05 -6.78 -3.93
C ASN A 160 13.81 -5.44 -4.10
N GLN A 161 14.02 -4.98 -5.33
CA GLN A 161 14.63 -3.67 -5.58
C GLN A 161 13.77 -2.53 -5.03
N TYR A 162 12.46 -2.58 -5.23
CA TYR A 162 11.54 -1.57 -4.70
C TYR A 162 11.55 -1.53 -3.18
N ARG A 163 11.54 -2.70 -2.53
CA ARG A 163 11.71 -2.85 -1.08
C ARG A 163 12.97 -2.14 -0.59
N ASP A 164 14.11 -2.40 -1.22
CA ASP A 164 15.40 -1.82 -0.80
C ASP A 164 15.41 -0.30 -0.95
N ILE A 165 14.87 0.22 -2.06
CA ILE A 165 14.70 1.66 -2.30
C ILE A 165 13.82 2.29 -1.21
N LYS A 166 12.69 1.67 -0.87
CA LYS A 166 11.78 2.19 0.16
C LYS A 166 12.38 2.14 1.55
N LEU A 167 13.05 1.05 1.91
CA LEU A 167 13.76 0.96 3.19
C LEU A 167 14.84 2.02 3.32
N GLN A 168 15.65 2.22 2.28
CA GLN A 168 16.67 3.26 2.27
C GLN A 168 16.04 4.65 2.42
N TRP A 169 14.93 4.90 1.71
CA TRP A 169 14.26 6.19 1.76
C TRP A 169 13.64 6.48 3.14
N LEU A 170 12.91 5.52 3.72
CA LEU A 170 12.23 5.65 5.00
C LEU A 170 13.21 5.75 6.19
N ARG A 171 14.36 5.07 6.11
CA ARG A 171 15.39 5.13 7.15
C ARG A 171 16.26 6.39 7.12
N ASN A 172 16.28 7.11 5.98
CA ASN A 172 17.03 8.35 5.87
C ASN A 172 16.19 9.54 6.35
N LYS A 173 16.47 10.03 7.56
CA LYS A 173 15.79 11.18 8.18
C LYS A 173 15.88 12.48 7.36
N ASN A 174 16.88 12.60 6.48
CA ASN A 174 17.01 13.78 5.62
C ASN A 174 15.93 13.84 4.51
N ASN A 175 15.20 12.75 4.29
CA ASN A 175 14.09 12.71 3.33
C ASN A 175 12.77 13.23 3.93
N GLU A 176 12.72 13.51 5.23
CA GLU A 176 11.53 14.05 5.87
C GLU A 176 11.28 15.50 5.40
N PRO A 177 10.06 15.84 4.94
CA PRO A 177 9.72 17.21 4.54
C PRO A 177 9.79 18.24 5.68
N GLN A 178 9.63 17.80 6.93
CA GLN A 178 9.63 18.62 8.15
C GLN A 178 8.52 19.67 8.19
N ILE A 179 7.33 19.30 7.72
CA ILE A 179 6.14 20.14 7.74
C ILE A 179 5.09 19.60 8.71
N THR A 180 4.08 20.41 9.01
CA THR A 180 2.85 19.94 9.64
C THR A 180 1.79 19.76 8.55
N PRO A 181 1.24 18.55 8.33
CA PRO A 181 0.20 18.34 7.33
C PRO A 181 -1.05 19.18 7.63
N ILE A 182 -1.58 19.83 6.61
CA ILE A 182 -2.81 20.64 6.68
C ILE A 182 -4.01 19.78 6.27
N TYR A 183 -3.86 18.92 5.27
CA TYR A 183 -4.96 18.12 4.71
C TYR A 183 -4.85 16.65 5.11
N LEU A 184 -3.66 16.05 4.99
CA LEU A 184 -3.39 14.66 5.37
C LEU A 184 -3.04 14.57 6.87
N LYS A 185 -3.95 15.06 7.71
CA LYS A 185 -3.78 15.06 9.17
C LYS A 185 -3.79 13.66 9.74
N VAL A 186 -3.23 13.51 10.94
CA VAL A 186 -3.10 12.21 11.63
C VAL A 186 -4.46 11.54 11.85
N ASP A 187 -5.49 12.30 12.21
CA ASP A 187 -6.86 11.79 12.41
C ASP A 187 -7.50 11.32 11.10
N VAL A 188 -7.26 12.02 9.99
CA VAL A 188 -7.69 11.60 8.65
C VAL A 188 -7.06 10.26 8.28
N VAL A 189 -5.75 10.13 8.45
CA VAL A 189 -5.01 8.90 8.14
C VAL A 189 -5.46 7.76 9.06
N LYS A 190 -5.59 7.99 10.38
CA LYS A 190 -6.07 6.96 11.31
C LYS A 190 -7.49 6.51 10.99
N SER A 191 -8.41 7.44 10.72
CA SER A 191 -9.76 7.07 10.30
C SER A 191 -9.76 6.30 8.98
N PHE A 192 -8.86 6.62 8.06
CA PHE A 192 -8.73 5.90 6.80
C PHE A 192 -8.27 4.46 7.03
N VAL A 193 -7.21 4.27 7.82
CA VAL A 193 -6.68 2.94 8.16
C VAL A 193 -7.78 2.09 8.80
N THR A 194 -8.40 2.56 9.88
CA THR A 194 -9.46 1.81 10.59
C THR A 194 -10.65 1.43 9.71
N LYS A 195 -11.15 2.35 8.89
CA LYS A 195 -12.30 2.05 8.01
C LYS A 195 -11.92 1.05 6.92
N THR A 196 -10.78 1.27 6.27
CA THR A 196 -10.32 0.44 5.15
C THR A 196 -9.98 -0.97 5.62
N SER A 197 -9.32 -1.12 6.77
CA SER A 197 -9.02 -2.43 7.35
C SER A 197 -10.29 -3.20 7.71
N HIS A 198 -11.30 -2.55 8.29
CA HIS A 198 -12.59 -3.20 8.57
C HIS A 198 -13.31 -3.63 7.30
N GLU A 199 -13.44 -2.73 6.31
CA GLU A 199 -14.07 -3.04 5.03
C GLU A 199 -13.38 -4.23 4.32
N LEU A 200 -12.04 -4.23 4.31
CA LEU A 200 -11.27 -5.29 3.68
C LEU A 200 -11.32 -6.62 4.45
N ASN A 201 -11.35 -6.58 5.78
CA ASN A 201 -11.55 -7.79 6.59
C ASN A 201 -12.91 -8.43 6.33
N ASP A 202 -13.96 -7.63 6.16
CA ASP A 202 -15.29 -8.15 5.80
C ASP A 202 -15.30 -8.73 4.38
N LEU A 203 -14.62 -8.09 3.42
CA LEU A 203 -14.43 -8.66 2.08
C LEU A 203 -13.68 -10.00 2.12
N TYR A 204 -12.60 -10.11 2.89
CA TYR A 204 -11.86 -11.37 3.01
C TYR A 204 -12.73 -12.50 3.57
N LYS A 205 -13.58 -12.23 4.57
CA LYS A 205 -14.56 -13.20 5.07
C LYS A 205 -15.55 -13.61 3.97
N GLU A 206 -16.09 -12.65 3.21
CA GLU A 206 -16.97 -12.92 2.08
C GLU A 206 -16.30 -13.74 0.98
N TRP A 207 -14.98 -13.60 0.82
CA TRP A 207 -14.19 -14.35 -0.16
C TRP A 207 -13.78 -15.74 0.33
N GLY A 208 -14.12 -16.10 1.57
CA GLY A 208 -13.80 -17.38 2.20
C GLY A 208 -12.36 -17.47 2.72
N ILE A 209 -11.70 -16.33 2.94
CA ILE A 209 -10.36 -16.28 3.54
C ILE A 209 -10.54 -16.23 5.06
N GLU A 210 -9.93 -17.20 5.76
CA GLU A 210 -9.95 -17.22 7.23
C GLU A 210 -9.22 -16.01 7.82
N SER A 211 -9.56 -15.64 9.06
CA SER A 211 -9.00 -14.45 9.72
C SER A 211 -7.46 -14.46 9.74
N LEU A 212 -6.87 -13.33 9.34
CA LEU A 212 -5.42 -13.06 9.31
C LEU A 212 -4.82 -12.78 10.69
#